data_AF-A0A448HJU0-F1
#
_entry.id   AF-A0A448HJU0-F1
#
_cell.length_a   1.000
_cell.length_b   1.000
_cell.length_c   1.000
_cell.angle_alpha   90.00
_cell.angle_beta   90.00
_cell.angle_gamma   90.00
#
_symmetry.space_group_name_H-M   'P 1'
#
loop_
_entity.id
_entity.type
_entity.pdbx_description
1 polymer ?
#
loop_
_entity_poly.entity_id
_entity_poly.type
_entity_poly.pdbx_seq_one_letter_code
_entity_poly.pdbx_strand_id
1 'polypeptide(L)'
;MSRLRPAAGQRPLAATARLVLLGARTARTWLIAVPLLTAGLVLGVARSIEALYPTIDQRLAYARWVEVSPGTVAFNGQGYGLTTLGGIAAYEVGFMGQILFPTLGVVLAVRLTRQEEESGRCELVTAAAVGRLAPLTAATVLLWASVVGGAILSAVGMVALDLPVAGSVWYAVSVAACTLFFASAGTLLAQLCQSVRTAVLLGLSLTAVAFLSRAAGDTVGSRAALLSPLGWFPEVRAFDAPQAWPLFAYGVGTALQLVVTAVVARRRDLGAGAIAPRRGRERARRWLATSCGLAWRVCGPGMIGWLTLACVWALVMGLLGQEVKDMAQTNPAVLTALGVQRGTDLLVMLATIVMSASAVAVGSQAGARLAAEEASGRLGAATSTRVPRTRAWLAWWAVALLGAQLVLGTSCLLLGLSTWAVTGDRADMTTAVSVGIGYSVPVACAVCLCSALAACGPRWAPAGWLVLGWILVVGFLAQALRLPEWSRDLSPLHLVGRLPVDAVDGLAVAGLALAAALLLGASVVVFRRRDLVAG
;
A
#
# COMPACT_ATOMS: atom_id res chain seq x y z
N MET A 1 -41.78 -3.33 -38.61
CA MET A 1 -41.25 -2.22 -37.77
C MET A 1 -42.20 -1.97 -36.60
N SER A 2 -42.16 -2.82 -35.57
CA SER A 2 -42.92 -2.64 -34.33
C SER A 2 -42.15 -1.69 -33.41
N ARG A 3 -42.67 -0.48 -33.24
CA ARG A 3 -42.17 0.46 -32.21
C ARG A 3 -42.40 -0.17 -30.85
N LEU A 4 -41.35 -0.71 -30.23
CA LEU A 4 -41.33 -1.03 -28.81
C LEU A 4 -41.60 0.28 -28.06
N ARG A 5 -42.81 0.41 -27.52
CA ARG A 5 -43.13 1.44 -26.53
C ARG A 5 -42.10 1.31 -25.39
N PRO A 6 -41.46 2.40 -24.93
CA PRO A 6 -40.63 2.33 -23.75
C PRO A 6 -41.51 1.86 -22.59
N ALA A 7 -41.09 0.81 -21.89
CA ALA A 7 -41.79 0.33 -20.71
C ALA A 7 -41.94 1.49 -19.73
N ALA A 8 -43.16 1.98 -19.56
CA ALA A 8 -43.50 2.97 -18.56
C ALA A 8 -43.22 2.38 -17.17
N GLY A 9 -42.40 3.08 -16.37
CA GLY A 9 -42.43 2.95 -14.91
C GLY A 9 -41.46 1.98 -14.23
N GLN A 10 -40.33 1.58 -14.82
CA GLN A 10 -39.30 0.93 -14.00
C GLN A 10 -38.65 1.94 -13.06
N ARG A 11 -38.90 1.81 -11.76
CA ARG A 11 -38.26 2.64 -10.73
C ARG A 11 -36.73 2.49 -10.87
N PRO A 12 -35.95 3.58 -10.90
CA PRO A 12 -34.50 3.52 -11.12
C PRO A 12 -33.74 2.71 -10.05
N LEU A 13 -34.39 2.47 -8.90
CA LEU A 13 -33.87 1.74 -7.74
C LEU A 13 -34.62 0.42 -7.48
N ALA A 14 -35.32 -0.12 -8.48
CA ALA A 14 -35.98 -1.41 -8.33
C ALA A 14 -34.95 -2.52 -8.00
N ALA A 15 -35.31 -3.37 -7.02
CA ALA A 15 -34.51 -4.50 -6.53
C ALA A 15 -33.21 -4.18 -5.75
N THR A 16 -32.94 -2.93 -5.37
CA THR A 16 -31.72 -2.55 -4.60
C THR A 16 -31.52 -3.39 -3.33
N ALA A 17 -32.56 -3.65 -2.54
CA ALA A 17 -32.44 -4.45 -1.31
C ALA A 17 -31.92 -5.88 -1.56
N ARG A 18 -32.37 -6.52 -2.64
CA ARG A 18 -31.89 -7.86 -3.03
C ARG A 18 -30.43 -7.81 -3.48
N LEU A 19 -30.04 -6.76 -4.19
CA LEU A 19 -28.64 -6.55 -4.60
C LEU A 19 -27.72 -6.28 -3.41
N VAL A 20 -28.18 -5.55 -2.39
CA VAL A 20 -27.42 -5.37 -1.14
C VAL A 20 -27.17 -6.72 -0.48
N LEU A 21 -28.19 -7.58 -0.34
CA LEU A 21 -28.03 -8.91 0.24
C LEU A 21 -27.10 -9.81 -0.59
N LEU A 22 -27.21 -9.77 -1.92
CA LEU A 22 -26.34 -10.52 -2.82
C LEU A 22 -24.89 -10.04 -2.70
N GLY A 23 -24.66 -8.73 -2.77
CA GLY A 23 -23.34 -8.12 -2.64
C GLY A 23 -22.71 -8.36 -1.26
N ALA A 24 -23.52 -8.36 -0.19
CA ALA A 24 -23.05 -8.71 1.15
C ALA A 24 -22.49 -10.14 1.21
N ARG A 25 -23.07 -11.08 0.46
CA ARG A 25 -22.60 -12.47 0.38
C ARG A 25 -21.36 -12.61 -0.50
N THR A 26 -21.34 -12.00 -1.68
CA THR A 26 -20.23 -12.15 -2.64
C THR A 26 -18.99 -11.36 -2.25
N ALA A 27 -19.17 -10.22 -1.58
CA ALA A 27 -18.08 -9.35 -1.13
C ALA A 27 -17.76 -9.50 0.36
N ARG A 28 -18.35 -10.47 1.08
CA ARG A 28 -18.24 -10.67 2.54
C ARG A 28 -16.83 -10.51 3.07
N THR A 29 -15.85 -11.17 2.45
CA THR A 29 -14.44 -11.15 2.90
C THR A 29 -13.91 -9.72 3.00
N TRP A 30 -14.21 -8.86 2.03
CA TRP A 30 -13.71 -7.48 2.04
C TRP A 30 -14.56 -6.57 2.92
N LEU A 31 -15.87 -6.79 2.98
CA LEU A 31 -16.76 -6.06 3.88
C LEU A 31 -16.40 -6.31 5.36
N ILE A 32 -15.73 -7.43 5.66
CA ILE A 32 -15.17 -7.73 6.99
C ILE A 32 -13.71 -7.27 7.10
N ALA A 33 -12.89 -7.48 6.08
CA ALA A 33 -11.47 -7.12 6.14
C ALA A 33 -11.26 -5.60 6.27
N VAL A 34 -12.02 -4.77 5.55
CA VAL A 34 -11.89 -3.30 5.62
C VAL A 34 -12.14 -2.74 7.04
N PRO A 35 -13.25 -3.07 7.73
CA PRO A 35 -13.47 -2.59 9.09
C PRO A 35 -12.44 -3.16 10.08
N LEU A 36 -11.98 -4.39 9.90
CA LEU A 36 -10.94 -4.98 10.75
C LEU A 36 -9.56 -4.33 10.54
N LEU A 37 -9.19 -4.00 9.31
CA LEU A 37 -7.93 -3.33 9.01
C LEU A 37 -7.92 -1.89 9.52
N THR A 38 -9.04 -1.17 9.36
CA THR A 38 -9.18 0.19 9.89
C THR A 38 -9.14 0.22 11.41
N ALA A 39 -9.98 -0.58 12.08
CA ALA A 39 -9.96 -0.68 13.54
C ALA A 39 -8.63 -1.26 14.06
N GLY A 40 -8.08 -2.27 13.40
CA GLY A 40 -6.81 -2.90 13.79
C GLY A 40 -5.64 -1.91 13.77
N LEU A 41 -5.57 -1.02 12.77
CA LEU A 41 -4.58 0.06 12.77
C LEU A 41 -4.78 1.01 13.94
N VAL A 42 -6.00 1.53 14.12
CA VAL A 42 -6.30 2.52 15.18
C VAL A 42 -6.01 1.95 16.57
N LEU A 43 -6.49 0.74 16.85
CA LEU A 43 -6.32 0.09 18.15
C LEU A 43 -4.89 -0.38 18.37
N GLY A 44 -4.21 -0.85 17.32
CA GLY A 44 -2.80 -1.24 17.38
C GLY A 44 -1.89 -0.08 17.76
N VAL A 45 -2.13 1.10 17.18
CA VAL A 45 -1.39 2.33 17.53
C VAL A 45 -1.78 2.81 18.92
N ALA A 46 -3.08 2.94 19.22
CA ALA A 46 -3.54 3.41 20.53
C ALA A 46 -2.94 2.60 21.70
N ARG A 47 -2.95 1.27 21.59
CA ARG A 47 -2.35 0.37 22.59
C ARG A 47 -0.83 0.51 22.67
N SER A 48 -0.15 0.73 21.53
CA SER A 48 1.30 0.95 21.51
C SER A 48 1.68 2.25 22.21
N ILE A 49 0.89 3.32 22.00
CA ILE A 49 1.12 4.64 22.61
C ILE A 49 0.88 4.61 24.12
N GLU A 50 -0.15 3.92 24.59
CA GLU A 50 -0.38 3.71 26.01
C GLU A 50 0.83 3.02 26.70
N ALA A 51 1.40 2.00 26.06
CA ALA A 51 2.57 1.31 26.56
C ALA A 51 3.86 2.15 26.53
N LEU A 52 3.99 3.04 25.53
CA LEU A 52 5.20 3.83 25.32
C LEU A 52 5.24 5.15 26.12
N TYR A 53 4.08 5.75 26.38
CA TYR A 53 3.94 7.03 27.10
C TYR A 53 2.96 6.96 28.29
N PRO A 54 3.18 6.07 29.27
CA PRO A 54 2.30 5.94 30.44
C PRO A 54 2.24 7.19 31.30
N THR A 55 3.32 7.98 31.43
CA THR A 55 3.37 9.14 32.33
C THR A 55 3.17 10.48 31.61
N ILE A 56 2.68 11.49 32.33
CA ILE A 56 2.47 12.83 31.77
C ILE A 56 3.77 13.49 31.32
N ASP A 57 4.88 13.28 32.04
CA ASP A 57 6.19 13.84 31.70
C ASP A 57 6.69 13.33 30.35
N GLN A 58 6.49 12.04 30.07
CA GLN A 58 6.83 11.43 28.79
C GLN A 58 5.99 12.02 27.64
N ARG A 59 4.70 12.30 27.88
CA ARG A 59 3.81 12.93 26.91
C ARG A 59 4.17 14.40 26.66
N LEU A 60 4.57 15.13 27.69
CA LEU A 60 5.06 16.51 27.56
C LEU A 60 6.42 16.58 26.85
N ALA A 61 7.28 15.59 27.04
CA ALA A 61 8.51 15.47 26.26
C ALA A 61 8.21 15.16 24.78
N TYR A 62 7.25 14.26 24.53
CA TYR A 62 6.78 13.95 23.19
C TYR A 62 6.19 15.16 22.46
N ALA A 63 5.29 15.92 23.12
CA ALA A 63 4.69 17.12 22.54
C ALA A 63 5.76 18.15 22.14
N ARG A 64 6.76 18.39 23.01
CA ARG A 64 7.89 19.27 22.71
C ARG A 64 8.73 18.78 21.52
N TRP A 65 8.93 17.47 21.40
CA TRP A 65 9.66 16.90 20.26
C TRP A 65 8.89 17.09 18.93
N VAL A 66 7.57 16.88 18.93
CA VAL A 66 6.74 17.11 17.74
C VAL A 66 6.73 18.58 17.32
N GLU A 67 6.64 19.52 18.27
CA GLU A 67 6.65 20.97 17.98
C GLU A 67 7.91 21.43 17.24
N VAL A 68 9.06 20.82 17.53
CA VAL A 68 10.35 21.19 16.91
C VAL A 68 10.73 20.31 15.72
N SER A 69 9.84 19.42 15.29
CA SER A 69 10.07 18.46 14.20
C SER A 69 9.12 18.73 13.02
N PRO A 70 9.48 19.66 12.10
CA PRO A 70 8.72 19.92 10.88
C PRO A 70 8.51 18.66 10.04
N GLY A 71 9.45 17.71 10.06
CA GLY A 71 9.37 16.45 9.34
C GLY A 71 8.27 15.53 9.85
N THR A 72 8.07 15.43 11.16
CA THR A 72 6.97 14.62 11.71
C THR A 72 5.61 15.25 11.44
N VAL A 73 5.51 16.58 11.51
CA VAL A 73 4.28 17.30 11.13
C VAL A 73 3.97 17.13 9.64
N ALA A 74 4.98 17.21 8.76
CA ALA A 74 4.80 16.92 7.35
C ALA A 74 4.34 15.47 7.09
N PHE A 75 4.67 14.53 7.97
CA PHE A 75 4.34 13.10 7.82
C PHE A 75 2.98 12.72 8.42
N ASN A 76 2.73 13.08 9.66
CA ASN A 76 1.54 12.74 10.43
C ASN A 76 0.41 13.79 10.32
N GLY A 77 0.74 15.02 9.92
CA GLY A 77 -0.18 16.17 9.93
C GLY A 77 0.02 17.02 11.18
N GLN A 78 -0.86 17.97 11.42
CA GLN A 78 -0.81 18.80 12.63
C GLN A 78 -1.19 17.99 13.87
N GLY A 79 -0.39 18.11 14.94
CA GLY A 79 -0.65 17.47 16.23
C GLY A 79 -1.55 18.31 17.12
N TYR A 80 -2.62 17.72 17.64
CA TYR A 80 -3.53 18.37 18.60
C TYR A 80 -3.70 17.50 19.84
N GLY A 81 -3.75 18.12 21.02
CA GLY A 81 -3.95 17.41 22.28
C GLY A 81 -2.82 16.43 22.62
N LEU A 82 -1.58 16.70 22.20
CA LEU A 82 -0.41 15.81 22.35
C LEU A 82 0.00 15.53 23.80
N THR A 83 -0.63 16.17 24.78
CA THR A 83 -0.46 15.87 26.21
C THR A 83 -1.37 14.73 26.69
N THR A 84 -2.31 14.29 25.85
CA THR A 84 -3.26 13.20 26.13
C THR A 84 -2.91 11.95 25.33
N LEU A 85 -3.20 10.75 25.87
CA LEU A 85 -3.01 9.49 25.13
C LEU A 85 -3.79 9.48 23.81
N GLY A 86 -5.03 9.97 23.84
CA GLY A 86 -5.89 10.00 22.65
C GLY A 86 -5.36 10.94 21.57
N GLY A 87 -4.84 12.11 21.95
CA GLY A 87 -4.23 13.05 21.00
C GLY A 87 -2.97 12.50 20.35
N ILE A 88 -2.07 11.89 21.13
CA ILE A 88 -0.87 11.22 20.60
C ILE A 88 -1.28 10.05 19.70
N ALA A 89 -2.22 9.19 20.12
CA ALA A 89 -2.69 8.07 19.31
C ALA A 89 -3.31 8.55 17.99
N ALA A 90 -4.15 9.59 18.02
CA ALA A 90 -4.75 10.16 16.83
C ALA A 90 -3.70 10.73 15.85
N TYR A 91 -2.66 11.38 16.39
CA TYR A 91 -1.53 11.91 15.62
C TYR A 91 -0.65 10.80 15.02
N GLU A 92 -0.31 9.75 15.77
CA GLU A 92 0.55 8.66 15.30
C GLU A 92 -0.14 7.70 14.34
N VAL A 93 -1.47 7.58 14.42
CA VAL A 93 -2.24 6.97 13.32
C VAL A 93 -2.16 7.85 12.07
N GLY A 94 -1.87 9.14 12.18
CA GLY A 94 -1.87 10.16 11.12
C GLY A 94 -1.30 9.67 9.80
N PHE A 95 -0.01 9.33 9.72
CA PHE A 95 0.60 8.88 8.47
C PHE A 95 -0.05 7.60 7.91
N MET A 96 -0.10 6.55 8.72
CA MET A 96 -0.58 5.23 8.27
C MET A 96 -2.07 5.29 7.90
N GLY A 97 -2.86 6.03 8.67
CA GLY A 97 -4.28 6.24 8.48
C GLY A 97 -4.60 7.11 7.27
N GLN A 98 -3.88 8.23 7.09
CA GLN A 98 -4.06 9.12 5.93
C GLN A 98 -3.72 8.45 4.60
N ILE A 99 -2.97 7.34 4.61
CA ILE A 99 -2.74 6.50 3.42
C ILE A 99 -3.74 5.35 3.36
N LEU A 100 -3.92 4.62 4.47
CA LEU A 100 -4.73 3.40 4.53
C LEU A 100 -6.22 3.70 4.32
N PHE A 101 -6.79 4.68 5.02
CA PHE A 101 -8.23 4.96 4.99
C PHE A 101 -8.71 5.34 3.59
N PRO A 102 -8.08 6.30 2.88
CA PRO A 102 -8.44 6.60 1.50
C PRO A 102 -8.27 5.41 0.55
N THR A 103 -7.17 4.67 0.71
CA THR A 103 -6.85 3.51 -0.13
C THR A 103 -7.89 2.41 0.00
N LEU A 104 -8.27 2.06 1.23
CA LEU A 104 -9.32 1.08 1.49
C LEU A 104 -10.66 1.55 0.93
N GLY A 105 -11.00 2.84 1.09
CA GLY A 105 -12.20 3.44 0.52
C GLY A 105 -12.26 3.29 -1.00
N VAL A 106 -11.20 3.70 -1.71
CA VAL A 106 -11.09 3.60 -3.18
C VAL A 106 -11.17 2.14 -3.64
N VAL A 107 -10.36 1.25 -3.06
CA VAL A 107 -10.29 -0.15 -3.49
C VAL A 107 -11.61 -0.86 -3.26
N LEU A 108 -12.25 -0.66 -2.10
CA LEU A 108 -13.56 -1.23 -1.82
C LEU A 108 -14.63 -0.70 -2.78
N ALA A 109 -14.62 0.61 -3.05
CA ALA A 109 -15.54 1.24 -3.99
C ALA A 109 -15.44 0.63 -5.40
N VAL A 110 -14.22 0.53 -5.95
CA VAL A 110 -13.98 -0.03 -7.28
C VAL A 110 -14.34 -1.51 -7.33
N ARG A 111 -14.06 -2.26 -6.26
CA ARG A 111 -14.42 -3.68 -6.13
C ARG A 111 -15.93 -3.90 -6.12
N LEU A 112 -16.68 -3.11 -5.37
CA LEU A 112 -18.14 -3.23 -5.30
C LEU A 112 -18.85 -2.70 -6.56
N THR A 113 -18.14 -2.03 -7.46
CA THR A 113 -18.70 -1.43 -8.69
C THR A 113 -18.03 -2.02 -9.94
N ARG A 114 -16.91 -1.45 -10.38
CA ARG A 114 -16.27 -1.79 -11.67
C ARG A 114 -15.85 -3.25 -11.77
N GLN A 115 -15.46 -3.90 -10.66
CA GLN A 115 -15.08 -5.32 -10.71
C GLN A 115 -16.27 -6.25 -10.97
N GLU A 116 -17.45 -5.91 -10.46
CA GLU A 116 -18.67 -6.66 -10.77
C GLU A 116 -19.14 -6.42 -12.22
N GLU A 117 -18.84 -5.26 -12.80
CA GLU A 117 -19.05 -5.00 -14.24
C GLU A 117 -18.04 -5.73 -15.12
N GLU A 118 -16.74 -5.62 -14.84
CA GLU A 118 -15.67 -6.23 -15.65
C GLU A 118 -15.70 -7.76 -15.61
N SER A 119 -16.27 -8.36 -14.56
CA SER A 119 -16.50 -9.80 -14.46
C SER A 119 -17.77 -10.29 -15.16
N GLY A 120 -18.54 -9.40 -15.80
CA GLY A 120 -19.79 -9.72 -16.52
C GLY A 120 -20.99 -10.01 -15.61
N ARG A 121 -20.81 -10.04 -14.28
CA ARG A 121 -21.91 -10.32 -13.33
C ARG A 121 -22.99 -9.25 -13.35
N CYS A 122 -22.59 -7.99 -13.52
CA CYS A 122 -23.54 -6.88 -13.60
C CYS A 122 -24.47 -7.02 -14.81
N GLU A 123 -23.99 -7.54 -15.94
CA GLU A 123 -24.79 -7.77 -17.16
C GLU A 123 -25.85 -8.85 -16.92
N LEU A 124 -25.49 -9.96 -16.26
CA LEU A 124 -26.43 -11.03 -15.89
C LEU A 124 -27.55 -10.54 -14.96
N VAL A 125 -27.20 -9.67 -14.01
CA VAL A 125 -28.15 -9.12 -13.03
C VAL A 125 -29.07 -8.08 -13.67
N THR A 126 -28.53 -7.23 -14.55
CA THR A 126 -29.29 -6.16 -15.22
C THR A 126 -30.13 -6.66 -16.40
N ALA A 127 -29.95 -7.91 -16.83
CA ALA A 127 -30.88 -8.61 -17.72
C ALA A 127 -32.24 -8.92 -17.05
N ALA A 128 -32.30 -8.94 -15.71
CA ALA A 128 -33.54 -9.04 -14.95
C ALA A 128 -34.21 -7.66 -14.76
N ALA A 129 -35.41 -7.62 -14.14
CA ALA A 129 -36.13 -6.39 -13.83
C ALA A 129 -35.46 -5.59 -12.68
N VAL A 130 -34.26 -5.08 -12.92
CA VAL A 130 -33.43 -4.32 -11.98
C VAL A 130 -33.30 -2.88 -12.49
N GLY A 131 -33.47 -1.91 -11.59
CA GLY A 131 -33.32 -0.51 -11.96
C GLY A 131 -31.88 -0.15 -12.33
N ARG A 132 -31.68 0.74 -13.32
CA ARG A 132 -30.33 1.12 -13.82
C ARG A 132 -29.38 1.62 -12.72
N LEU A 133 -29.89 2.27 -11.67
CA LEU A 133 -29.07 2.77 -10.56
C LEU A 133 -28.98 1.79 -9.39
N ALA A 134 -29.78 0.72 -9.39
CA ALA A 134 -29.85 -0.21 -8.27
C ALA A 134 -28.50 -0.87 -7.92
N PRO A 135 -27.66 -1.32 -8.88
CA PRO A 135 -26.34 -1.89 -8.55
C PRO A 135 -25.41 -0.85 -7.91
N LEU A 136 -25.37 0.37 -8.43
CA LEU A 136 -24.56 1.45 -7.88
C LEU A 136 -25.01 1.80 -6.46
N THR A 137 -26.32 1.95 -6.23
CA THR A 137 -26.86 2.25 -4.91
C THR A 137 -26.61 1.11 -3.92
N ALA A 138 -26.74 -0.15 -4.35
CA ALA A 138 -26.43 -1.30 -3.51
C ALA A 138 -24.95 -1.33 -3.10
N ALA A 139 -24.04 -1.06 -4.04
CA ALA A 139 -22.62 -0.92 -3.78
C ALA A 139 -22.33 0.21 -2.79
N THR A 140 -22.96 1.38 -2.95
CA THR A 140 -22.83 2.50 -2.01
C THR A 140 -23.32 2.12 -0.61
N VAL A 141 -24.48 1.47 -0.47
CA VAL A 141 -24.99 1.03 0.85
C VAL A 141 -24.02 0.08 1.54
N LEU A 142 -23.48 -0.92 0.82
CA LEU A 142 -22.52 -1.87 1.38
C LEU A 142 -21.20 -1.20 1.79
N LEU A 143 -20.73 -0.25 0.98
CA LEU A 143 -19.56 0.56 1.26
C LEU A 143 -19.76 1.38 2.55
N TRP A 144 -20.90 2.06 2.69
CA TRP A 144 -21.23 2.81 3.90
C TRP A 144 -21.32 1.91 5.12
N ALA A 145 -22.00 0.77 5.01
CA ALA A 145 -22.11 -0.20 6.10
C ALA A 145 -20.72 -0.70 6.56
N SER A 146 -19.83 -0.99 5.61
CA SER A 146 -18.46 -1.44 5.90
C SER A 146 -17.63 -0.36 6.60
N VAL A 147 -17.71 0.89 6.15
CA VAL A 147 -16.94 2.00 6.74
C VAL A 147 -17.48 2.40 8.10
N VAL A 148 -18.81 2.49 8.25
CA VAL A 148 -19.46 2.76 9.54
C VAL A 148 -19.17 1.64 10.54
N GLY A 149 -19.17 0.37 10.11
CA GLY A 149 -18.76 -0.75 10.95
C GLY A 149 -17.32 -0.59 11.48
N GLY A 150 -16.39 -0.14 10.62
CA GLY A 150 -15.00 0.13 11.02
C GLY A 150 -14.90 1.28 12.02
N ALA A 151 -15.66 2.36 11.80
CA ALA A 151 -15.72 3.49 12.70
C ALA A 151 -16.28 3.10 14.09
N ILE A 152 -17.37 2.33 14.13
CA ILE A 152 -17.94 1.83 15.39
C ILE A 152 -16.93 0.96 16.13
N LEU A 153 -16.26 0.02 15.42
CA LEU A 153 -15.24 -0.83 16.03
C LEU A 153 -14.05 -0.01 16.57
N SER A 154 -13.59 1.00 15.84
CA SER A 154 -12.54 1.92 16.32
C SER A 154 -12.99 2.69 17.56
N ALA A 155 -14.20 3.27 17.57
CA ALA A 155 -14.72 4.00 18.72
C ALA A 155 -14.84 3.10 19.96
N VAL A 156 -15.49 1.95 19.81
CA VAL A 156 -15.69 0.98 20.91
C VAL A 156 -14.34 0.46 21.41
N GLY A 157 -13.42 0.13 20.52
CA GLY A 157 -12.11 -0.37 20.92
C GLY A 157 -11.25 0.69 21.61
N MET A 158 -11.33 1.96 21.19
CA MET A 158 -10.63 3.06 21.88
C MET A 158 -11.21 3.28 23.28
N VAL A 159 -12.53 3.25 23.42
CA VAL A 159 -13.20 3.33 24.74
C VAL A 159 -12.80 2.13 25.63
N ALA A 160 -12.65 0.95 25.06
CA ALA A 160 -12.16 -0.24 25.78
C ALA A 160 -10.67 -0.15 26.18
N LEU A 161 -9.91 0.80 25.64
CA LEU A 161 -8.55 1.16 26.05
C LEU A 161 -8.55 2.40 26.97
N ASP A 162 -9.66 2.65 27.68
CA ASP A 162 -9.84 3.75 28.63
C ASP A 162 -9.63 5.17 28.06
N LEU A 163 -9.79 5.33 26.73
CA LEU A 163 -9.77 6.65 26.09
C LEU A 163 -11.13 7.37 26.26
N PRO A 164 -11.14 8.72 26.32
CA PRO A 164 -12.37 9.49 26.47
C PRO A 164 -13.39 9.22 25.36
N VAL A 165 -14.61 8.83 25.74
CA VAL A 165 -15.71 8.45 24.82
C VAL A 165 -15.96 9.50 23.75
N ALA A 166 -16.05 10.78 24.13
CA ALA A 166 -16.30 11.86 23.19
C ALA A 166 -15.21 11.93 22.11
N GLY A 167 -13.94 11.86 22.51
CA GLY A 167 -12.83 11.91 21.56
C GLY A 167 -12.73 10.68 20.68
N SER A 168 -12.99 9.50 21.23
CA SER A 168 -13.07 8.25 20.46
C SER A 168 -14.15 8.30 19.37
N VAL A 169 -15.32 8.88 19.67
CA VAL A 169 -16.40 9.06 18.69
C VAL A 169 -16.01 10.07 17.62
N TRP A 170 -15.48 11.24 18.00
CA TRP A 170 -15.03 12.26 17.04
C TRP A 170 -13.97 11.71 16.08
N TYR A 171 -13.01 10.95 16.62
CA TYR A 171 -11.96 10.33 15.83
C TYR A 171 -12.52 9.25 14.89
N ALA A 172 -13.39 8.38 15.38
CA ALA A 172 -14.01 7.36 14.54
C ALA A 172 -14.86 7.96 13.40
N VAL A 173 -15.60 9.04 13.67
CA VAL A 173 -16.40 9.74 12.66
C VAL A 173 -15.50 10.43 11.63
N SER A 174 -14.35 11.00 12.03
CA SER A 174 -13.40 11.56 11.07
C SER A 174 -12.78 10.50 10.16
N VAL A 175 -12.44 9.33 10.71
CA VAL A 175 -11.97 8.17 9.93
C VAL A 175 -13.03 7.74 8.92
N ALA A 176 -14.29 7.65 9.34
CA ALA A 176 -15.40 7.32 8.46
C ALA A 176 -15.58 8.34 7.34
N ALA A 177 -15.62 9.63 7.68
CA ALA A 177 -15.84 10.72 6.74
C ALA A 177 -14.72 10.81 5.69
N CYS A 178 -13.46 10.71 6.12
CA CYS A 178 -12.31 10.66 5.22
C CYS A 178 -12.37 9.43 4.29
N THR A 179 -12.61 8.24 4.84
CA THR A 179 -12.74 7.01 4.06
C THR A 179 -13.85 7.12 3.02
N LEU A 180 -15.03 7.62 3.41
CA LEU A 180 -16.19 7.77 2.52
C LEU A 180 -15.94 8.76 1.39
N PHE A 181 -15.27 9.88 1.66
CA PHE A 181 -14.93 10.88 0.65
C PHE A 181 -14.04 10.29 -0.46
N PHE A 182 -13.01 9.53 -0.09
CA PHE A 182 -12.17 8.87 -1.09
C PHE A 182 -12.87 7.66 -1.74
N ALA A 183 -13.75 6.99 -1.02
CA ALA A 183 -14.57 5.92 -1.57
C ALA A 183 -15.56 6.46 -2.62
N SER A 184 -16.18 7.63 -2.42
CA SER A 184 -17.02 8.27 -3.43
C SER A 184 -16.21 8.69 -4.66
N ALA A 185 -14.99 9.19 -4.49
CA ALA A 185 -14.06 9.41 -5.60
C ALA A 185 -13.74 8.09 -6.35
N GLY A 186 -13.54 6.98 -5.63
CA GLY A 186 -13.39 5.65 -6.20
C GLY A 186 -14.61 5.20 -7.00
N THR A 187 -15.84 5.43 -6.50
CA THR A 187 -17.06 5.13 -7.26
C THR A 187 -17.17 5.96 -8.53
N LEU A 188 -16.78 7.24 -8.49
CA LEU A 188 -16.74 8.10 -9.67
C LEU A 188 -15.74 7.58 -10.70
N LEU A 189 -14.52 7.27 -10.28
CA LEU A 189 -13.48 6.71 -11.14
C LEU A 189 -13.91 5.37 -11.76
N ALA A 190 -14.65 4.54 -11.01
CA ALA A 190 -15.24 3.30 -11.52
C ALA A 190 -16.28 3.53 -12.63
N GLN A 191 -16.98 4.67 -12.66
CA GLN A 191 -17.88 5.03 -13.77
C GLN A 191 -17.13 5.65 -14.96
N LEU A 192 -16.02 6.34 -14.70
CA LEU A 192 -15.21 7.00 -15.74
C LEU A 192 -14.32 6.01 -16.49
N CYS A 193 -13.78 5.00 -15.80
CA CYS A 193 -12.80 4.07 -16.35
C CYS A 193 -13.42 2.76 -16.83
N GLN A 194 -12.82 2.16 -17.87
CA GLN A 194 -13.24 0.84 -18.38
C GLN A 194 -12.55 -0.35 -17.71
N SER A 195 -11.53 -0.11 -16.88
CA SER A 195 -10.78 -1.19 -16.22
C SER A 195 -10.68 -0.92 -14.73
N VAL A 196 -10.90 -1.97 -13.93
CA VAL A 196 -10.62 -2.01 -12.49
C VAL A 196 -9.20 -1.54 -12.22
N ARG A 197 -8.23 -2.02 -13.01
CA ARG A 197 -6.82 -1.66 -12.83
C ARG A 197 -6.62 -0.15 -12.97
N THR A 198 -7.19 0.46 -14.00
CA THR A 198 -7.05 1.91 -14.23
C THR A 198 -7.76 2.72 -13.14
N ALA A 199 -8.97 2.31 -12.74
CA ALA A 199 -9.73 2.99 -11.70
C ALA A 199 -8.98 2.96 -10.34
N VAL A 200 -8.46 1.79 -9.95
CA VAL A 200 -7.65 1.66 -8.73
C VAL A 200 -6.40 2.52 -8.82
N LEU A 201 -5.62 2.44 -9.92
CA LEU A 201 -4.39 3.22 -10.04
C LEU A 201 -4.65 4.73 -9.96
N LEU A 202 -5.68 5.24 -10.64
CA LEU A 202 -6.04 6.66 -10.56
C LEU A 202 -6.49 7.07 -9.15
N GLY A 203 -7.23 6.21 -8.44
CA GLY A 203 -7.67 6.51 -7.08
C GLY A 203 -6.52 6.47 -6.06
N LEU A 204 -5.56 5.57 -6.24
CA LEU A 204 -4.32 5.57 -5.46
C LEU A 204 -3.46 6.79 -5.77
N SER A 205 -3.36 7.20 -7.04
CA SER A 205 -2.68 8.43 -7.43
C SER A 205 -3.35 9.67 -6.84
N LEU A 206 -4.68 9.73 -6.82
CA LEU A 206 -5.44 10.80 -6.18
C LEU A 206 -5.12 10.88 -4.67
N THR A 207 -5.09 9.73 -4.00
CA THR A 207 -4.71 9.63 -2.58
C THR A 207 -3.30 10.13 -2.35
N ALA A 208 -2.33 9.68 -3.17
CA ALA A 208 -0.94 10.09 -3.06
C ALA A 208 -0.76 11.59 -3.30
N VAL A 209 -1.43 12.16 -4.31
CA VAL A 209 -1.39 13.61 -4.59
C VAL A 209 -2.02 14.40 -3.44
N ALA A 210 -3.15 13.94 -2.89
CA ALA A 210 -3.74 14.57 -1.71
C ALA A 210 -2.79 14.54 -0.51
N PHE A 211 -2.08 13.43 -0.30
CA PHE A 211 -1.14 13.30 0.82
C PHE A 211 0.07 14.21 0.64
N LEU A 212 0.70 14.19 -0.54
CA LEU A 212 1.87 15.01 -0.85
C LEU A 212 1.54 16.51 -0.86
N SER A 213 0.37 16.90 -1.37
CA SER A 213 -0.08 18.30 -1.33
C SER A 213 -0.38 18.77 0.10
N ARG A 214 -0.92 17.91 0.97
CA ARG A 214 -1.04 18.21 2.41
C ARG A 214 0.35 18.41 3.01
N ALA A 215 1.25 17.45 2.84
CA ALA A 215 2.59 17.49 3.41
C ALA A 215 3.36 18.75 2.98
N ALA A 216 3.27 19.14 1.70
CA ALA A 216 3.84 20.40 1.21
C ALA A 216 3.10 21.64 1.73
N GLY A 217 1.79 21.55 1.96
CA GLY A 217 1.02 22.63 2.59
C GLY A 217 1.46 22.89 4.02
N ASP A 218 1.72 21.84 4.79
CA ASP A 218 2.16 21.96 6.18
C ASP A 218 3.54 22.62 6.33
N THR A 219 4.41 22.55 5.31
CA THR A 219 5.73 23.22 5.33
C THR A 219 5.66 24.71 4.96
N VAL A 220 4.69 25.13 4.14
CA VAL A 220 4.48 26.54 3.75
C VAL A 220 3.60 27.29 4.77
N GLY A 221 2.75 26.55 5.50
CA GLY A 221 1.91 27.05 6.59
C GLY A 221 0.54 26.35 6.62
N SER A 222 -0.02 26.16 7.82
CA SER A 222 -1.20 25.30 8.07
C SER A 222 -2.42 25.54 7.16
N ARG A 223 -2.67 26.79 6.72
CA ARG A 223 -3.80 27.11 5.83
C ARG A 223 -3.67 26.52 4.43
N ALA A 224 -2.46 26.32 3.91
CA ALA A 224 -2.25 25.71 2.60
C ALA A 224 -2.55 24.20 2.63
N ALA A 225 -2.30 23.53 3.76
CA ALA A 225 -2.64 22.12 3.96
C ALA A 225 -4.16 21.87 3.84
N LEU A 226 -4.99 22.87 4.16
CA LEU A 226 -6.46 22.80 4.05
C LEU A 226 -6.98 22.73 2.61
N LEU A 227 -6.14 22.98 1.60
CA LEU A 227 -6.51 22.75 0.20
C LEU A 227 -6.59 21.26 -0.13
N SER A 228 -5.84 20.43 0.61
CA SER A 228 -5.92 18.99 0.48
C SER A 228 -7.06 18.43 1.35
N PRO A 229 -7.90 17.54 0.82
CA PRO A 229 -8.88 16.81 1.63
C PRO A 229 -8.25 16.03 2.78
N LEU A 230 -6.96 15.69 2.72
CA LEU A 230 -6.27 15.03 3.83
C LEU A 230 -5.83 15.98 4.94
N GLY A 231 -5.72 17.29 4.66
CA GLY A 231 -5.45 18.31 5.68
C GLY A 231 -6.63 18.56 6.61
N TRP A 232 -7.85 18.19 6.19
CA TRP A 232 -9.05 18.29 7.02
C TRP A 232 -9.09 17.25 8.14
N PHE A 233 -8.37 16.13 7.99
CA PHE A 233 -8.44 15.02 8.92
C PHE A 233 -7.88 15.36 10.31
N PRO A 234 -6.66 15.94 10.45
CA PRO A 234 -6.14 16.39 11.75
C PRO A 234 -6.96 17.52 12.39
N GLU A 235 -7.55 18.41 11.57
CA GLU A 235 -8.33 19.56 12.04
C GLU A 235 -9.66 19.21 12.72
N VAL A 236 -10.05 17.94 12.75
CA VAL A 236 -11.17 17.50 13.60
C VAL A 236 -10.84 17.62 15.08
N ARG A 237 -9.55 17.55 15.47
CA ARG A 237 -9.07 17.76 16.86
C ARG A 237 -9.80 16.91 17.90
N ALA A 238 -9.96 15.62 17.59
CA ALA A 238 -10.86 14.71 18.30
C ALA A 238 -10.64 14.65 19.83
N PHE A 239 -9.39 14.73 20.30
CA PHE A 239 -9.03 14.63 21.73
C PHE A 239 -8.59 15.97 22.34
N ASP A 240 -8.89 17.08 21.68
CA ASP A 240 -8.55 18.43 22.13
C ASP A 240 -9.81 19.30 22.13
N ALA A 241 -9.96 20.21 21.17
CA ALA A 241 -11.17 21.00 20.96
C ALA A 241 -11.84 20.61 19.62
N PRO A 242 -12.78 19.64 19.61
CA PRO A 242 -13.32 19.09 18.37
C PRO A 242 -13.95 20.13 17.46
N GLN A 243 -13.63 20.08 16.16
CA GLN A 243 -14.20 20.97 15.15
C GLN A 243 -15.06 20.17 14.16
N ALA A 244 -16.28 20.66 13.90
CA ALA A 244 -17.25 19.98 13.04
C ALA A 244 -17.10 20.34 11.54
N TRP A 245 -16.50 21.49 11.21
CA TRP A 245 -16.38 21.95 9.83
C TRP A 245 -15.65 20.95 8.89
N PRO A 246 -14.61 20.19 9.31
CA PRO A 246 -13.97 19.23 8.42
C PRO A 246 -14.91 18.08 8.04
N LEU A 247 -15.75 17.63 8.99
CA LEU A 247 -16.77 16.60 8.73
C LEU A 247 -17.82 17.10 7.74
N PHE A 248 -18.23 18.37 7.85
CA PHE A 248 -19.13 18.98 6.89
C PHE A 248 -18.49 19.08 5.50
N ALA A 249 -17.22 19.47 5.41
CA ALA A 249 -16.48 19.51 4.14
C ALA A 249 -16.40 18.13 3.47
N TYR A 250 -16.07 17.08 4.22
CA TYR A 250 -16.11 15.70 3.73
C TYR A 250 -17.52 15.28 3.30
N GLY A 251 -18.55 15.61 4.09
CA GLY A 251 -19.93 15.29 3.79
C GLY A 251 -20.41 15.91 2.47
N VAL A 252 -20.19 17.22 2.31
CA VAL A 252 -20.54 17.96 1.08
C VAL A 252 -19.76 17.41 -0.12
N GLY A 253 -18.46 17.20 0.02
CA GLY A 253 -17.62 16.64 -1.04
C GLY A 253 -18.07 15.24 -1.48
N THR A 254 -18.39 14.37 -0.52
CA THR A 254 -18.93 13.03 -0.76
C THR A 254 -20.26 13.10 -1.51
N ALA A 255 -21.17 13.96 -1.06
CA ALA A 255 -22.48 14.14 -1.69
C ALA A 255 -22.35 14.63 -3.14
N LEU A 256 -21.50 15.63 -3.39
CA LEU A 256 -21.24 16.16 -4.74
C LEU A 256 -20.67 15.06 -5.66
N GLN A 257 -19.67 14.31 -5.19
CA GLN A 257 -19.08 13.22 -5.97
C GLN A 257 -20.09 12.11 -6.29
N LEU A 258 -20.97 11.74 -5.35
CA LEU A 258 -22.02 10.75 -5.58
C LEU A 258 -23.09 11.25 -6.56
N VAL A 259 -23.45 12.54 -6.52
CA VAL A 259 -24.35 13.14 -7.51
C VAL A 259 -23.74 13.08 -8.91
N VAL A 260 -22.48 13.47 -9.06
CA VAL A 260 -21.76 13.38 -10.35
C VAL A 260 -21.70 11.93 -10.82
N THR A 261 -21.39 10.99 -9.91
CA THR A 261 -21.36 9.55 -10.19
C THR A 261 -22.70 9.05 -10.71
N ALA A 262 -23.81 9.44 -10.09
CA ALA A 262 -25.16 9.08 -10.52
C ALA A 262 -25.51 9.66 -11.90
N VAL A 263 -25.13 10.91 -12.18
CA VAL A 263 -25.33 11.55 -13.48
C VAL A 263 -24.56 10.81 -14.59
N VAL A 264 -23.30 10.47 -14.33
CA VAL A 264 -22.45 9.71 -15.27
C VAL A 264 -23.03 8.31 -15.49
N ALA A 265 -23.39 7.60 -14.42
CA ALA A 265 -23.99 6.26 -14.48
C ALA A 265 -25.30 6.20 -15.27
N ARG A 266 -26.08 7.30 -15.26
CA ARG A 266 -27.32 7.39 -16.05
C ARG A 266 -27.08 7.58 -17.55
N ARG A 267 -25.96 8.17 -17.95
CA ARG A 267 -25.67 8.50 -19.36
C ARG A 267 -24.82 7.45 -20.08
N ARG A 268 -23.98 6.72 -19.35
CA ARG A 268 -23.13 5.68 -19.94
C ARG A 268 -23.89 4.37 -20.16
N ASP A 269 -23.38 3.56 -21.08
CA ASP A 269 -23.81 2.17 -21.24
C ASP A 269 -23.09 1.24 -20.25
N LEU A 270 -23.72 0.10 -19.96
CA LEU A 270 -23.12 -0.93 -19.10
C LEU A 270 -21.86 -1.48 -19.77
N GLY A 271 -20.83 -1.78 -18.96
CA GLY A 271 -19.54 -2.22 -19.48
C GLY A 271 -18.68 -1.10 -20.09
N ALA A 272 -19.29 -0.04 -20.64
CA ALA A 272 -18.59 1.16 -21.08
C ALA A 272 -18.27 2.08 -19.89
N GLY A 273 -17.01 2.53 -19.81
CA GLY A 273 -16.62 3.67 -19.00
C GLY A 273 -16.87 4.96 -19.77
N ALA A 274 -17.16 6.06 -19.06
CA ALA A 274 -17.46 7.34 -19.70
C ALA A 274 -16.30 7.89 -20.55
N ILE A 275 -15.07 7.52 -20.22
CA ILE A 275 -13.88 7.84 -20.99
C ILE A 275 -13.52 6.62 -21.85
N ALA A 276 -13.62 6.78 -23.17
CA ALA A 276 -13.21 5.74 -24.10
C ALA A 276 -11.69 5.49 -23.99
N PRO A 277 -11.25 4.21 -23.97
CA PRO A 277 -9.84 3.88 -23.95
C PRO A 277 -9.20 4.42 -25.22
N ARG A 278 -8.05 5.08 -25.07
CA ARG A 278 -7.26 5.51 -26.23
C ARG A 278 -6.95 4.31 -27.10
N ARG A 279 -7.19 4.44 -28.41
CA ARG A 279 -6.68 3.49 -29.39
C ARG A 279 -5.18 3.33 -29.15
N GLY A 280 -4.74 2.10 -28.94
CA GLY A 280 -3.32 1.80 -28.78
C GLY A 280 -2.53 2.23 -30.02
N ARG A 281 -1.20 2.24 -29.92
CA ARG A 281 -0.35 2.53 -31.08
C ARG A 281 -0.65 1.53 -32.19
N GLU A 282 -0.81 2.01 -33.42
CA GLU A 282 -1.07 1.17 -34.60
C GLU A 282 0.02 0.10 -34.82
N ARG A 283 1.26 0.41 -34.44
CA ARG A 283 2.40 -0.52 -34.52
C ARG A 283 2.99 -0.74 -33.13
N ALA A 284 3.16 -2.01 -32.77
CA ALA A 284 3.90 -2.40 -31.58
C ALA A 284 5.39 -2.03 -31.73
N ARG A 285 6.04 -1.65 -30.63
CA ARG A 285 7.49 -1.37 -30.62
C ARG A 285 8.27 -2.68 -30.79
N ARG A 286 9.38 -2.65 -31.54
CA ARG A 286 10.20 -3.85 -31.85
C ARG A 286 10.64 -4.65 -30.60
N TRP A 287 10.94 -3.97 -29.49
CA TRP A 287 11.37 -4.64 -28.26
C TRP A 287 10.26 -5.52 -27.63
N LEU A 288 8.97 -5.25 -27.90
CA LEU A 288 7.85 -6.10 -27.44
C LEU A 288 7.82 -7.46 -28.13
N ALA A 289 8.55 -7.65 -29.23
CA ALA A 289 8.73 -8.94 -29.87
C ALA A 289 9.79 -9.82 -29.16
N THR A 290 10.41 -9.31 -28.08
CA THR A 290 11.42 -10.04 -27.29
C THR A 290 10.83 -10.53 -25.97
N SER A 291 11.36 -11.64 -25.44
CA SER A 291 10.96 -12.17 -24.12
C SER A 291 11.18 -11.16 -22.99
N CYS A 292 12.29 -10.42 -23.01
CA CYS A 292 12.55 -9.36 -22.02
C CYS A 292 11.53 -8.23 -22.14
N GLY A 293 11.12 -7.89 -23.36
CA GLY A 293 10.11 -6.86 -23.57
C GLY A 293 8.71 -7.27 -23.11
N LEU A 294 8.33 -8.52 -23.32
CA LEU A 294 7.09 -9.06 -22.76
C LEU A 294 7.14 -9.04 -21.22
N ALA A 295 8.22 -9.55 -20.62
CA ALA A 295 8.41 -9.56 -19.18
C ALA A 295 8.33 -8.14 -18.59
N TRP A 296 9.02 -7.16 -19.19
CA TRP A 296 8.93 -5.77 -18.77
C TRP A 296 7.53 -5.18 -18.92
N ARG A 297 6.80 -5.50 -20.00
CA ARG A 297 5.43 -5.00 -20.19
C ARG A 297 4.49 -5.51 -19.08
N VAL A 298 4.68 -6.74 -18.62
CA VAL A 298 3.83 -7.34 -17.59
C VAL A 298 4.26 -6.91 -16.18
N CYS A 299 5.56 -6.99 -15.87
CA CYS A 299 6.11 -6.72 -14.54
C CYS A 299 6.41 -5.24 -14.30
N GLY A 300 6.80 -4.48 -15.32
CA GLY A 300 7.30 -3.12 -15.23
C GLY A 300 6.38 -2.14 -14.49
N PRO A 301 5.07 -2.07 -14.78
CA PRO A 301 4.18 -1.16 -14.05
C PRO A 301 4.11 -1.44 -12.55
N GLY A 302 4.20 -2.71 -12.16
CA GLY A 302 4.19 -3.10 -10.76
C GLY A 302 5.53 -2.81 -10.07
N MET A 303 6.64 -3.04 -10.79
CA MET A 303 7.98 -2.63 -10.37
C MET A 303 8.10 -1.12 -10.16
N ILE A 304 7.51 -0.30 -11.04
CA ILE A 304 7.44 1.16 -10.87
C ILE A 304 6.71 1.50 -9.57
N GLY A 305 5.60 0.81 -9.25
CA GLY A 305 4.89 1.00 -7.98
C GLY A 305 5.77 0.74 -6.75
N TRP A 306 6.53 -0.36 -6.74
CA TRP A 306 7.47 -0.67 -5.65
C TRP A 306 8.65 0.29 -5.59
N LEU A 307 9.16 0.75 -6.74
CA LEU A 307 10.19 1.78 -6.82
C LEU A 307 9.69 3.09 -6.20
N THR A 308 8.49 3.54 -6.59
CA THR A 308 7.88 4.75 -6.04
C THR A 308 7.68 4.64 -4.54
N LEU A 309 7.17 3.52 -4.04
CA LEU A 309 7.01 3.29 -2.61
C LEU A 309 8.36 3.38 -1.87
N ALA A 310 9.37 2.64 -2.33
CA ALA A 310 10.69 2.60 -1.71
C ALA A 310 11.39 3.98 -1.76
N CYS A 311 11.27 4.71 -2.86
CA CYS A 311 11.86 6.05 -3.00
C CYS A 311 11.14 7.09 -2.14
N VAL A 312 9.80 7.08 -2.07
CA VAL A 312 9.07 7.99 -1.18
C VAL A 312 9.44 7.70 0.27
N TRP A 313 9.48 6.44 0.67
CA TRP A 313 9.92 6.03 2.00
C TRP A 313 11.35 6.48 2.30
N ALA A 314 12.29 6.23 1.39
CA ALA A 314 13.68 6.66 1.52
C ALA A 314 13.82 8.17 1.66
N LEU A 315 13.09 8.94 0.85
CA LEU A 315 13.11 10.41 0.91
C LEU A 315 12.58 10.91 2.26
N VAL A 316 11.45 10.39 2.71
CA VAL A 316 10.89 10.77 4.02
C VAL A 316 11.88 10.46 5.13
N MET A 317 12.37 9.22 5.20
CA MET A 317 13.34 8.82 6.22
C MET A 317 14.57 9.71 6.16
N GLY A 318 15.09 10.02 4.97
CA GLY A 318 16.26 10.86 4.86
C GLY A 318 16.05 12.31 5.30
N LEU A 319 14.86 12.87 5.04
CA LEU A 319 14.50 14.21 5.53
C LEU A 319 14.40 14.28 7.06
N LEU A 320 14.09 13.16 7.73
CA LEU A 320 14.11 13.05 9.19
C LEU A 320 15.52 12.88 9.78
N GLY A 321 16.56 12.78 8.93
CA GLY A 321 17.94 12.50 9.35
C GLY A 321 18.48 13.45 10.42
N GLN A 322 18.23 14.75 10.26
CA GLN A 322 18.69 15.75 11.23
C GLN A 322 17.92 15.67 12.55
N GLU A 323 16.61 15.47 12.50
CA GLU A 323 15.78 15.35 13.71
C GLU A 323 16.17 14.12 14.54
N VAL A 324 16.43 12.99 13.88
CA VAL A 324 16.91 11.76 14.55
C VAL A 324 18.32 11.95 15.11
N LYS A 325 19.18 12.68 14.41
CA LYS A 325 20.53 13.03 14.89
C LYS A 325 20.46 13.88 16.16
N ASP A 326 19.62 14.90 16.19
CA ASP A 326 19.46 15.81 17.33
C ASP A 326 18.79 15.11 18.53
N MET A 327 17.78 14.26 18.25
CA MET A 327 17.14 13.41 19.26
C MET A 327 18.16 12.44 19.90
N ALA A 328 19.01 11.82 19.09
CA ALA A 328 20.03 10.90 19.55
C ALA A 328 21.09 11.57 20.44
N GLN A 329 21.43 12.83 20.17
CA GLN A 329 22.33 13.61 21.03
C GLN A 329 21.70 13.94 22.38
N THR A 330 20.39 14.18 22.40
CA THR A 330 19.65 14.54 23.61
C THR A 330 19.35 13.32 24.49
N ASN A 331 19.17 12.14 23.90
CA ASN A 331 18.87 10.91 24.63
C ASN A 331 19.76 9.72 24.17
N PRO A 332 21.04 9.71 24.57
CA PRO A 332 22.00 8.68 24.14
C PRO A 332 21.65 7.27 24.64
N ALA A 333 20.79 7.14 25.66
CA ALA A 333 20.35 5.86 26.19
C ALA A 333 19.53 5.03 25.16
N VAL A 334 18.84 5.70 24.22
CA VAL A 334 18.09 5.01 23.16
C VAL A 334 19.04 4.36 22.15
N LEU A 335 20.15 5.04 21.84
CA LEU A 335 21.17 4.52 20.93
C LEU A 335 21.90 3.30 21.51
N THR A 336 22.30 3.39 22.79
CA THR A 336 22.99 2.30 23.47
C THR A 336 22.10 1.07 23.64
N ALA A 337 20.80 1.25 23.92
CA ALA A 337 19.84 0.15 23.99
C ALA A 337 19.67 -0.60 22.64
N LEU A 338 19.91 0.08 21.52
CA LEU A 338 19.79 -0.48 20.18
C LEU A 338 21.14 -0.88 19.56
N GLY A 339 22.24 -0.67 20.29
CA GLY A 339 23.61 -0.98 19.84
C GLY A 339 24.12 -0.05 18.73
N VAL A 340 23.50 1.11 18.56
CA VAL A 340 23.81 2.06 17.48
C VAL A 340 24.66 3.22 18.04
N GLN A 341 25.62 3.73 17.26
CA GLN A 341 26.45 4.87 17.69
C GLN A 341 25.93 6.22 17.18
N ARG A 342 25.34 6.26 15.98
CA ARG A 342 24.77 7.48 15.37
C ARG A 342 23.25 7.36 15.24
N GLY A 343 22.52 8.44 15.49
CA GLY A 343 21.08 8.48 15.21
C GLY A 343 20.74 8.16 13.75
N THR A 344 21.58 8.62 12.81
CA THR A 344 21.39 8.36 11.38
C THR A 344 21.57 6.88 11.00
N ASP A 345 22.36 6.11 11.75
CA ASP A 345 22.53 4.67 11.52
C ASP A 345 21.26 3.89 11.90
N LEU A 346 20.57 4.29 12.97
CA LEU A 346 19.27 3.74 13.36
C LEU A 346 18.23 3.99 12.27
N LEU A 347 18.23 5.21 11.73
CA LEU A 347 17.36 5.59 10.62
C LEU A 347 17.65 4.76 9.37
N VAL A 348 18.93 4.60 9.00
CA VAL A 348 19.33 3.77 7.85
C VAL A 348 18.92 2.30 8.06
N MET A 349 19.13 1.74 9.25
CA MET A 349 18.74 0.37 9.58
C MET A 349 17.22 0.17 9.38
N LEU A 350 16.38 1.05 9.94
CA LEU A 350 14.92 0.95 9.83
C LEU A 350 14.44 1.21 8.39
N ALA A 351 15.01 2.20 7.72
CA ALA A 351 14.60 2.57 6.37
C ALA A 351 14.87 1.43 5.38
N THR A 352 16.06 0.83 5.46
CA THR A 352 16.53 -0.18 4.51
C THR A 352 15.78 -1.51 4.62
N ILE A 353 15.17 -1.84 5.77
CA ILE A 353 14.27 -3.00 5.92
C ILE A 353 13.07 -2.86 4.96
N VAL A 354 12.39 -1.71 4.96
CA VAL A 354 11.21 -1.47 4.10
C VAL A 354 11.61 -1.40 2.63
N MET A 355 12.76 -0.80 2.33
CA MET A 355 13.28 -0.69 0.95
C MET A 355 13.66 -2.07 0.39
N SER A 356 14.30 -2.91 1.21
CA SER A 356 14.64 -4.29 0.84
C SER A 356 13.39 -5.16 0.69
N ALA A 357 12.41 -5.02 1.59
CA ALA A 357 11.11 -5.69 1.45
C ALA A 357 10.39 -5.28 0.16
N SER A 358 10.43 -3.99 -0.20
CA SER A 358 9.89 -3.47 -1.46
C SER A 358 10.61 -4.06 -2.68
N ALA A 359 11.93 -4.24 -2.61
CA ALA A 359 12.69 -4.90 -3.67
C ALA A 359 12.32 -6.40 -3.81
N VAL A 360 12.18 -7.13 -2.69
CA VAL A 360 11.72 -8.54 -2.68
C VAL A 360 10.29 -8.67 -3.22
N ALA A 361 9.43 -7.67 -2.98
CA ALA A 361 8.07 -7.63 -3.50
C ALA A 361 8.02 -7.65 -5.03
N VAL A 362 9.04 -7.10 -5.71
CA VAL A 362 9.15 -7.16 -7.18
C VAL A 362 9.23 -8.62 -7.65
N GLY A 363 10.04 -9.46 -7.00
CA GLY A 363 10.15 -10.89 -7.31
C GLY A 363 8.86 -11.66 -7.04
N SER A 364 8.24 -11.42 -5.88
CA SER A 364 6.97 -12.04 -5.50
C SER A 364 5.86 -11.69 -6.48
N GLN A 365 5.78 -10.42 -6.86
CA GLN A 365 4.80 -9.94 -7.84
C GLN A 365 5.07 -10.48 -9.24
N ALA A 366 6.34 -10.59 -9.66
CA ALA A 366 6.71 -11.21 -10.93
C ALA A 366 6.26 -12.68 -11.00
N GLY A 367 6.40 -13.43 -9.89
CA GLY A 367 5.87 -14.79 -9.77
C GLY A 367 4.35 -14.85 -9.89
N ALA A 368 3.63 -13.98 -9.16
CA ALA A 368 2.17 -13.93 -9.21
C ALA A 368 1.64 -13.54 -10.61
N ARG A 369 2.33 -12.62 -11.30
CA ARG A 369 2.00 -12.24 -12.68
C ARG A 369 2.24 -13.41 -13.64
N LEU A 370 3.35 -14.12 -13.48
CA LEU A 370 3.67 -15.29 -14.30
C LEU A 370 2.61 -16.39 -14.13
N ALA A 371 2.19 -16.65 -12.90
CA ALA A 371 1.11 -17.59 -12.59
C ALA A 371 -0.22 -17.19 -13.26
N ALA A 372 -0.54 -15.89 -13.33
CA ALA A 372 -1.73 -15.40 -14.02
C ALA A 372 -1.62 -15.52 -15.55
N GLU A 373 -0.43 -15.29 -16.14
CA GLU A 373 -0.19 -15.52 -17.56
C GLU A 373 -0.29 -17.00 -17.94
N GLU A 374 0.13 -17.88 -17.05
CA GLU A 374 -0.01 -19.33 -17.23
C GLU A 374 -1.47 -19.78 -17.09
N ALA A 375 -2.16 -19.37 -16.03
CA ALA A 375 -3.56 -19.76 -15.79
C ALA A 375 -4.51 -19.27 -16.90
N SER A 376 -4.14 -18.21 -17.62
CA SER A 376 -4.91 -17.67 -18.74
C SER A 376 -4.52 -18.24 -20.10
N GLY A 377 -3.59 -19.19 -20.16
CA GLY A 377 -3.12 -19.84 -21.39
C GLY A 377 -2.19 -19.01 -22.27
N ARG A 378 -1.94 -17.75 -21.92
CA ARG A 378 -1.07 -16.85 -22.70
C ARG A 378 0.39 -17.28 -22.67
N LEU A 379 0.86 -17.78 -21.53
CA LEU A 379 2.23 -18.32 -21.41
C LEU A 379 2.41 -19.56 -22.30
N GLY A 380 1.42 -20.47 -22.31
CA GLY A 380 1.41 -21.65 -23.16
C GLY A 380 1.50 -21.28 -24.64
N ALA A 381 0.62 -20.38 -25.10
CA ALA A 381 0.61 -19.88 -26.47
C ALA A 381 1.93 -19.18 -26.88
N ALA A 382 2.61 -18.49 -25.95
CA ALA A 382 3.90 -17.87 -26.25
C ALA A 382 5.01 -18.93 -26.40
N THR A 383 5.01 -19.95 -25.54
CA THR A 383 6.04 -21.02 -25.54
C THR A 383 5.87 -22.09 -26.61
N SER A 384 4.69 -22.16 -27.27
CA SER A 384 4.48 -23.00 -28.44
C SER A 384 5.04 -22.41 -29.74
N THR A 385 5.50 -21.15 -29.70
CA THR A 385 6.20 -20.50 -30.82
C THR A 385 7.70 -20.87 -30.83
N ARG A 386 8.50 -20.24 -31.70
CA ARG A 386 9.96 -20.45 -31.80
C ARG A 386 10.76 -19.93 -30.59
N VAL A 387 10.10 -19.39 -29.56
CA VAL A 387 10.79 -18.88 -28.35
C VAL A 387 11.11 -20.04 -27.41
N PRO A 388 12.39 -20.36 -27.15
CA PRO A 388 12.72 -21.46 -26.26
C PRO A 388 12.30 -21.14 -24.82
N ARG A 389 11.70 -22.12 -24.14
CA ARG A 389 11.21 -22.02 -22.75
C ARG A 389 12.27 -21.46 -21.79
N THR A 390 13.53 -21.86 -21.95
CA THR A 390 14.67 -21.37 -21.14
C THR A 390 14.90 -19.88 -21.30
N ARG A 391 14.90 -19.37 -22.54
CA ARG A 391 15.09 -17.94 -22.81
C ARG A 391 13.93 -17.12 -22.27
N ALA A 392 12.70 -17.61 -22.41
CA ALA A 392 11.53 -16.95 -21.84
C ALA A 392 11.62 -16.85 -20.31
N TRP A 393 11.99 -17.95 -19.65
CA TRP A 393 12.15 -18.03 -18.21
C TRP A 393 13.27 -17.12 -17.68
N LEU A 394 14.46 -17.20 -18.28
CA LEU A 394 15.60 -16.37 -17.90
C LEU A 394 15.34 -14.89 -18.15
N ALA A 395 14.69 -14.54 -19.26
CA ALA A 395 14.32 -13.15 -19.54
C ALA A 395 13.35 -12.59 -18.49
N TRP A 396 12.38 -13.40 -18.05
CA TRP A 396 11.42 -12.99 -17.02
C TRP A 396 12.10 -12.69 -15.69
N TRP A 397 12.92 -13.63 -15.22
CA TRP A 397 13.59 -13.50 -13.93
C TRP A 397 14.77 -12.53 -13.96
N ALA A 398 15.42 -12.32 -15.11
CA ALA A 398 16.39 -11.25 -15.29
C ALA A 398 15.74 -9.88 -15.12
N VAL A 399 14.55 -9.66 -15.71
CA VAL A 399 13.80 -8.40 -15.53
C VAL A 399 13.38 -8.22 -14.06
N ALA A 400 12.93 -9.29 -13.39
CA ALA A 400 12.56 -9.22 -11.97
C ALA A 400 13.76 -8.93 -11.07
N LEU A 401 14.91 -9.58 -11.30
CA LEU A 401 16.15 -9.37 -10.56
C LEU A 401 16.69 -7.95 -10.76
N LEU A 402 16.82 -7.51 -12.01
CA LEU A 402 17.26 -6.15 -12.32
C LEU A 402 16.30 -5.11 -11.73
N GLY A 403 15.00 -5.38 -11.77
CA GLY A 403 13.99 -4.54 -11.16
C GLY A 403 14.14 -4.42 -9.65
N ALA A 404 14.32 -5.54 -8.94
CA ALA A 404 14.56 -5.55 -7.50
C ALA A 404 15.83 -4.78 -7.12
N GLN A 405 16.94 -4.99 -7.85
CA GLN A 405 18.19 -4.26 -7.61
C GLN A 405 18.06 -2.76 -7.91
N LEU A 406 17.31 -2.39 -8.95
CA LEU A 406 17.04 -0.99 -9.26
C LEU A 406 16.21 -0.33 -8.15
N VAL A 407 15.21 -1.03 -7.60
CA VAL A 407 14.42 -0.55 -6.43
C VAL A 407 15.32 -0.32 -5.23
N LEU A 408 16.12 -1.32 -4.84
CA LEU A 408 17.01 -1.23 -3.69
C LEU A 408 18.07 -0.13 -3.88
N GLY A 409 18.82 -0.17 -4.98
CA GLY A 409 19.90 0.76 -5.25
C GLY A 409 19.42 2.21 -5.38
N THR A 410 18.32 2.46 -6.10
CA THR A 410 17.78 3.83 -6.27
C THR A 410 17.26 4.38 -4.96
N SER A 411 16.57 3.56 -4.14
CA SER A 411 16.06 4.02 -2.85
C SER A 411 17.19 4.24 -1.84
N CYS A 412 18.22 3.39 -1.77
CA CYS A 412 19.39 3.59 -0.91
C CYS A 412 20.19 4.84 -1.29
N LEU A 413 20.36 5.07 -2.60
CA LEU A 413 20.97 6.29 -3.10
C LEU A 413 20.16 7.53 -2.68
N LEU A 414 18.83 7.48 -2.84
CA LEU A 414 17.95 8.58 -2.47
C LEU A 414 17.94 8.84 -0.97
N LEU A 415 17.94 7.78 -0.14
CA LEU A 415 18.08 7.88 1.31
C LEU A 415 19.37 8.60 1.68
N GLY A 416 20.51 8.14 1.14
CA GLY A 416 21.82 8.73 1.40
C GLY A 416 21.95 10.18 0.93
N LEU A 417 21.39 10.52 -0.23
CA LEU A 417 21.39 11.89 -0.75
C LEU A 417 20.51 12.81 0.10
N SER A 418 19.33 12.35 0.52
CA SER A 418 18.40 13.16 1.31
C SER A 418 18.89 13.33 2.75
N THR A 419 19.46 12.31 3.39
CA THR A 419 20.11 12.47 4.70
C THR A 419 21.27 13.45 4.62
N TRP A 420 22.20 13.25 3.68
CA TRP A 420 23.36 14.13 3.51
C TRP A 420 22.94 15.59 3.25
N ALA A 421 21.90 15.81 2.46
CA ALA A 421 21.40 17.15 2.17
C ALA A 421 20.89 17.90 3.40
N VAL A 422 20.36 17.20 4.41
CA VAL A 422 19.82 17.81 5.64
C VAL A 422 20.86 17.82 6.77
N THR A 423 21.66 16.77 6.92
CA THR A 423 22.64 16.63 8.03
C THR A 423 23.99 17.28 7.74
N GLY A 424 24.31 17.52 6.47
CA GLY A 424 25.62 17.99 6.01
C GLY A 424 26.74 16.95 6.07
N ASP A 425 26.49 15.72 6.56
CA ASP A 425 27.51 14.69 6.73
C ASP A 425 27.52 13.69 5.56
N ARG A 426 28.62 13.67 4.81
CA ARG A 426 28.80 12.76 3.67
C ARG A 426 28.84 11.29 4.10
N ALA A 427 29.18 11.00 5.36
CA ALA A 427 29.18 9.64 5.89
C ALA A 427 27.80 8.99 5.77
N ASP A 428 26.71 9.76 5.95
CA ASP A 428 25.34 9.23 5.85
C ASP A 428 25.03 8.70 4.44
N MET A 429 25.55 9.35 3.40
CA MET A 429 25.44 8.87 2.02
C MET A 429 26.20 7.56 1.82
N THR A 430 27.45 7.51 2.31
CA THR A 430 28.27 6.30 2.15
C THR A 430 27.70 5.11 2.92
N THR A 431 27.14 5.34 4.11
CA THR A 431 26.48 4.30 4.92
C THR A 431 25.22 3.78 4.24
N ALA A 432 24.34 4.66 3.74
CA ALA A 432 23.12 4.21 3.05
C ALA A 432 23.42 3.36 1.80
N VAL A 433 24.44 3.76 1.02
CA VAL A 433 24.87 3.00 -0.17
C VAL A 433 25.55 1.69 0.20
N SER A 434 26.42 1.66 1.23
CA SER A 434 27.09 0.42 1.66
C SER A 434 26.10 -0.61 2.18
N VAL A 435 25.08 -0.18 2.94
CA VAL A 435 23.97 -1.05 3.41
C VAL A 435 23.18 -1.59 2.21
N GLY A 436 22.88 -0.76 1.22
CA GLY A 436 22.23 -1.20 -0.01
C GLY A 436 23.03 -2.27 -0.77
N ILE A 437 24.36 -2.11 -0.83
CA ILE A 437 25.26 -3.12 -1.42
C ILE A 437 25.24 -4.41 -0.60
N GLY A 438 25.31 -4.32 0.74
CA GLY A 438 25.25 -5.48 1.64
C GLY A 438 23.96 -6.30 1.48
N TYR A 439 22.83 -5.65 1.26
CA TYR A 439 21.54 -6.32 1.06
C TYR A 439 21.24 -6.73 -0.39
N SER A 440 22.11 -6.42 -1.35
CA SER A 440 21.92 -6.77 -2.76
C SER A 440 21.79 -8.28 -2.98
N VAL A 441 22.68 -9.08 -2.40
CA VAL A 441 22.71 -10.55 -2.54
C VAL A 441 21.53 -11.22 -1.80
N PRO A 442 21.22 -10.87 -0.53
CA PRO A 442 19.99 -11.32 0.13
C PRO A 442 18.71 -11.11 -0.69
N VAL A 443 18.54 -9.90 -1.25
CA VAL A 443 17.39 -9.57 -2.09
C VAL A 443 17.38 -10.40 -3.37
N ALA A 444 18.52 -10.57 -4.04
CA ALA A 444 18.63 -11.43 -5.21
C ALA A 444 18.26 -12.89 -4.89
N CYS A 445 18.73 -13.42 -3.76
CA CYS A 445 18.40 -14.76 -3.29
C CYS A 445 16.89 -14.93 -3.07
N ALA A 446 16.22 -13.96 -2.44
CA ALA A 446 14.77 -14.00 -2.25
C ALA A 446 13.99 -13.97 -3.58
N VAL A 447 14.46 -13.22 -4.59
CA VAL A 447 13.88 -13.23 -5.94
C VAL A 447 14.11 -14.58 -6.64
N CYS A 448 15.29 -15.19 -6.49
CA CYS A 448 15.56 -16.54 -7.00
C CYS A 448 14.72 -17.62 -6.29
N LEU A 449 14.39 -17.44 -5.02
CA LEU A 449 13.44 -18.31 -4.34
C LEU A 449 12.03 -18.18 -4.95
N CYS A 450 11.59 -16.97 -5.27
CA CYS A 450 10.33 -16.75 -5.98
C CYS A 450 10.32 -17.44 -7.37
N SER A 451 11.47 -17.50 -8.05
CA SER A 451 11.61 -18.23 -9.32
C SER A 451 11.47 -19.74 -9.14
N ALA A 452 12.13 -20.31 -8.15
CA ALA A 452 11.98 -21.73 -7.81
C ALA A 452 10.52 -22.08 -7.47
N LEU A 453 9.85 -21.27 -6.64
CA LEU A 453 8.44 -21.46 -6.30
C LEU A 453 7.53 -21.38 -7.54
N ALA A 454 7.71 -20.37 -8.39
CA ALA A 454 6.93 -20.24 -9.62
C ALA A 454 7.15 -21.42 -10.59
N ALA A 455 8.37 -21.99 -10.62
CA ALA A 455 8.68 -23.17 -11.43
C ALA A 455 7.92 -24.41 -10.96
N CYS A 456 7.52 -24.50 -9.69
CA CYS A 456 6.71 -25.62 -9.15
C CYS A 456 5.23 -25.55 -9.53
N GLY A 457 4.70 -24.38 -9.92
CA GLY A 457 3.33 -24.23 -10.40
C GLY A 457 2.69 -22.88 -10.03
N PRO A 458 1.61 -22.47 -10.72
CA PRO A 458 0.86 -21.26 -10.39
C PRO A 458 0.39 -21.20 -8.92
N ARG A 459 0.10 -22.36 -8.32
CA ARG A 459 -0.34 -22.49 -6.92
C ARG A 459 0.72 -22.08 -5.88
N TRP A 460 2.00 -22.15 -6.23
CA TRP A 460 3.11 -21.85 -5.32
C TRP A 460 3.61 -20.41 -5.45
N ALA A 461 3.29 -19.73 -6.55
CA ALA A 461 3.68 -18.34 -6.76
C ALA A 461 3.25 -17.38 -5.62
N PRO A 462 2.07 -17.52 -4.98
CA PRO A 462 1.71 -16.69 -3.84
C PRO A 462 2.61 -16.87 -2.61
N ALA A 463 3.30 -18.00 -2.46
CA ALA A 463 4.16 -18.27 -1.31
C ALA A 463 5.38 -17.32 -1.23
N GLY A 464 5.76 -16.66 -2.34
CA GLY A 464 6.80 -15.63 -2.32
C GLY A 464 6.51 -14.48 -1.34
N TRP A 465 5.22 -14.16 -1.12
CA TRP A 465 4.81 -13.14 -0.14
C TRP A 465 5.14 -13.52 1.30
N LEU A 466 5.27 -14.81 1.62
CA LEU A 466 5.67 -15.25 2.96
C LEU A 466 7.10 -14.82 3.29
N VAL A 467 8.00 -14.82 2.29
CA VAL A 467 9.39 -14.36 2.45
C VAL A 467 9.42 -12.88 2.80
N LEU A 468 8.64 -12.07 2.08
CA LEU A 468 8.49 -10.64 2.37
C LEU A 468 7.90 -10.41 3.76
N GLY A 469 6.83 -11.13 4.10
CA GLY A 469 6.20 -11.03 5.42
C GLY A 469 7.18 -11.38 6.53
N TRP A 470 7.97 -12.44 6.36
CA TRP A 470 8.99 -12.86 7.32
C TRP A 470 10.10 -11.83 7.48
N ILE A 471 10.57 -11.22 6.39
CA ILE A 471 11.55 -10.12 6.44
C ILE A 471 11.04 -8.96 7.31
N LEU A 472 9.78 -8.56 7.15
CA LEU A 472 9.18 -7.49 7.94
C LEU A 472 8.98 -7.89 9.41
N VAL A 473 8.53 -9.12 9.67
CA VAL A 473 8.40 -9.65 11.04
C VAL A 473 9.75 -9.68 11.73
N VAL A 474 10.80 -10.18 11.06
CA VAL A 474 12.14 -10.23 11.66
C VAL A 474 12.70 -8.82 11.85
N GLY A 475 12.53 -7.94 10.85
CA GLY A 475 13.06 -6.57 10.89
C GLY A 475 12.43 -5.67 11.96
N PHE A 476 11.11 -5.80 12.22
CA PHE A 476 10.41 -4.92 13.14
C PHE A 476 9.96 -5.58 14.45
N LEU A 477 9.61 -6.87 14.40
CA LEU A 477 8.93 -7.56 15.50
C LEU A 477 9.79 -8.63 16.18
N ALA A 478 10.95 -9.02 15.64
CA ALA A 478 11.73 -10.13 16.21
C ALA A 478 12.06 -9.95 17.68
N GLN A 479 12.46 -8.74 18.07
CA GLN A 479 12.81 -8.43 19.46
C GLN A 479 11.57 -8.36 20.35
N ALA A 480 10.49 -7.71 19.87
CA ALA A 480 9.22 -7.61 20.60
C ALA A 480 8.58 -8.99 20.85
N LEU A 481 8.62 -9.87 19.84
CA LEU A 481 8.12 -11.25 19.91
C LEU A 481 9.11 -12.22 20.56
N ARG A 482 10.31 -11.76 20.93
CA ARG A 482 11.39 -12.59 21.48
C ARG A 482 11.67 -13.85 20.64
N LEU A 483 11.71 -13.69 19.32
CA LEU A 483 11.91 -14.82 18.40
C LEU A 483 13.27 -15.49 18.63
N PRO A 484 13.37 -16.83 18.58
CA PRO A 484 14.65 -17.54 18.69
C PRO A 484 15.54 -17.32 17.45
N GLU A 485 16.86 -17.39 17.61
CA GLU A 485 17.85 -17.07 16.55
C GLU A 485 17.64 -17.87 15.26
N TRP A 486 17.47 -19.19 15.36
CA TRP A 486 17.23 -20.05 14.19
C TRP A 486 16.05 -19.57 13.31
N SER A 487 15.05 -18.94 13.92
CA SER A 487 13.90 -18.41 13.18
C SER A 487 14.24 -17.09 12.49
N ARG A 488 15.06 -16.24 13.13
CA ARG A 488 15.55 -14.99 12.55
C ARG A 488 16.48 -15.28 11.36
N ASP A 489 17.29 -16.32 11.47
CA ASP A 489 18.22 -16.80 10.42
C ASP A 489 17.51 -17.31 9.16
N LEU A 490 16.20 -17.58 9.22
CA LEU A 490 15.42 -17.83 8.01
C LEU A 490 15.26 -16.58 7.12
N SER A 491 15.49 -15.38 7.68
CA SER A 491 15.49 -14.14 6.91
C SER A 491 16.84 -13.96 6.20
N PRO A 492 16.87 -13.88 4.85
CA PRO A 492 18.11 -13.63 4.11
C PRO A 492 18.80 -12.33 4.52
N LEU A 493 18.03 -11.34 4.97
CA LEU A 493 18.58 -10.06 5.45
C LEU A 493 19.22 -10.17 6.82
N HIS A 494 18.70 -11.03 7.70
CA HIS A 494 19.27 -11.20 9.04
C HIS A 494 20.60 -11.95 8.99
N LEU A 495 20.70 -12.97 8.13
CA LEU A 495 21.91 -13.79 7.94
C LEU A 495 23.16 -12.98 7.62
N VAL A 496 23.03 -11.83 6.96
CA VAL A 496 24.17 -10.99 6.56
C VAL A 496 24.63 -10.02 7.67
N GLY A 497 23.88 -9.94 8.77
CA GLY A 497 24.13 -9.03 9.89
C GLY A 497 23.16 -7.84 9.92
N ARG A 498 23.12 -7.13 11.06
CA ARG A 498 22.30 -5.93 11.24
C ARG A 498 23.06 -4.74 10.71
N LEU A 499 22.86 -4.37 9.45
CA LEU A 499 23.56 -3.25 8.84
C LEU A 499 22.88 -1.91 9.21
N PRO A 500 23.63 -0.83 9.49
CA PRO A 500 25.10 -0.71 9.46
C PRO A 500 25.81 -1.03 10.79
N VAL A 501 25.12 -1.61 11.78
CA VAL A 501 25.66 -1.88 13.13
C VAL A 501 26.75 -2.96 13.10
N ASP A 502 26.48 -4.06 12.40
CA ASP A 502 27.41 -5.17 12.22
C ASP A 502 28.18 -5.01 10.90
N ALA A 503 29.38 -5.58 10.83
CA ALA A 503 30.06 -5.78 9.55
C ALA A 503 29.32 -6.82 8.72
N VAL A 504 29.29 -6.64 7.39
CA VAL A 504 28.71 -7.60 6.45
C VAL A 504 29.40 -8.95 6.60
N ASP A 505 28.65 -10.00 6.92
CA ASP A 505 29.17 -11.37 6.93
C ASP A 505 29.40 -11.86 5.49
N GLY A 506 30.67 -11.90 5.08
CA GLY A 506 31.07 -12.34 3.75
C GLY A 506 30.77 -13.82 3.46
N LEU A 507 30.78 -14.69 4.48
CA LEU A 507 30.43 -16.10 4.34
C LEU A 507 28.93 -16.26 4.10
N ALA A 508 28.11 -15.53 4.86
CA ALA A 508 26.67 -15.52 4.65
C ALA A 508 26.31 -14.99 3.25
N VAL A 509 26.96 -13.92 2.79
CA VAL A 509 26.78 -13.39 1.44
C VAL A 509 27.18 -14.42 0.37
N ALA A 510 28.32 -15.09 0.52
CA ALA A 510 28.74 -16.13 -0.42
C ALA A 510 27.76 -17.31 -0.45
N GLY A 511 27.29 -17.75 0.71
CA GLY A 511 26.29 -18.81 0.84
C GLY A 511 24.96 -18.44 0.17
N LEU A 512 24.47 -17.22 0.38
CA LEU A 512 23.25 -16.71 -0.27
C LEU A 512 23.42 -16.54 -1.78
N ALA A 513 24.59 -16.12 -2.26
CA ALA A 513 24.89 -16.04 -3.69
C ALA A 513 24.86 -17.44 -4.34
N LEU A 514 25.47 -18.43 -3.69
CA LEU A 514 25.42 -19.83 -4.14
C LEU A 514 23.99 -20.36 -4.14
N ALA A 515 23.23 -20.13 -3.06
CA ALA A 515 21.83 -20.53 -2.97
C ALA A 515 20.98 -19.88 -4.08
N ALA A 516 21.18 -18.59 -4.36
CA ALA A 516 20.50 -17.87 -5.44
C ALA A 516 20.79 -18.50 -6.81
N ALA A 517 22.04 -18.86 -7.09
CA ALA A 517 22.44 -19.52 -8.33
C ALA A 517 21.82 -20.92 -8.47
N LEU A 518 21.83 -21.72 -7.39
CA LEU A 518 21.22 -23.04 -7.36
C LEU A 518 19.69 -22.98 -7.53
N LEU A 519 19.02 -22.07 -6.83
CA LEU A 519 17.56 -21.87 -6.95
C LEU A 519 17.16 -21.45 -8.37
N LEU A 520 17.89 -20.51 -8.97
CA LEU A 520 17.63 -20.09 -10.35
C LEU A 520 17.90 -21.23 -11.34
N GLY A 521 19.02 -21.95 -11.20
CA GLY A 521 19.35 -23.11 -12.03
C GLY A 521 18.29 -24.21 -11.93
N ALA A 522 17.88 -24.58 -10.72
CA ALA A 522 16.82 -25.54 -10.46
C ALA A 522 15.49 -25.08 -11.07
N SER A 523 15.13 -23.80 -10.93
CA SER A 523 13.90 -23.25 -11.50
C SER A 523 13.84 -23.43 -13.03
N VAL A 524 14.98 -23.26 -13.72
CA VAL A 524 15.08 -23.47 -15.17
C VAL A 524 14.87 -24.94 -15.52
N VAL A 525 15.53 -25.86 -14.79
CA VAL A 525 15.41 -27.30 -15.05
C VAL A 525 13.98 -27.78 -14.82
N VAL A 526 13.34 -27.38 -13.73
CA VAL A 526 11.95 -27.74 -13.41
C VAL A 526 11.00 -27.17 -14.45
N PHE A 527 11.09 -25.87 -14.77
CA PHE A 527 10.19 -25.24 -15.74
C PHE A 527 10.30 -25.84 -17.14
N ARG A 528 11.50 -26.26 -17.56
CA ARG A 528 11.68 -26.93 -18.86
C ARG A 528 10.92 -28.25 -18.97
N ARG A 529 10.88 -29.02 -17.88
CA ARG A 529 10.30 -30.37 -17.85
C ARG A 529 8.82 -30.37 -17.47
N ARG A 530 8.33 -29.31 -16.85
CA ARG A 530 6.95 -29.21 -16.39
C ARG A 530 5.99 -28.88 -17.53
N ASP A 531 4.83 -29.51 -17.48
CA ASP A 531 3.67 -29.11 -18.29
C ASP A 531 3.03 -27.83 -17.75
N LEU A 532 2.37 -27.08 -18.63
CA LEU A 532 1.69 -25.84 -18.28
C LEU A 532 0.21 -26.12 -18.03
N VAL A 533 -0.39 -25.39 -17.09
CA VAL A 533 -1.79 -25.65 -16.67
C VAL A 533 -2.82 -25.39 -17.78
N ALA A 534 -2.56 -24.38 -18.61
CA ALA A 534 -3.37 -24.09 -19.79
C ALA A 534 -2.41 -23.92 -20.99
N GLY A 535 -2.30 -24.96 -21.82
CA GLY A 535 -1.40 -25.01 -22.98
C GLY A 535 -0.50 -26.22 -22.93
#